data_AF-A0A958BWJ5-F1
#
_entry.id   AF-A0A958BWJ5-F1
#
_cell.length_a   1.000
_cell.length_b   1.000
_cell.length_c   1.000
_cell.angle_alpha   90.00
_cell.angle_beta   90.00
_cell.angle_gamma   90.00
#
_symmetry.space_group_name_H-M   'P 1'
#
loop_
_entity.id
_entity.type
_entity.pdbx_description
1 polymer ?
#
loop_
_entity_poly.entity_id
_entity_poly.type
_entity_poly.pdbx_seq_one_letter_code
_entity_poly.pdbx_strand_id
1 'polypeptide(L)' 'TNDIVGQTHLTTLMVTHNMKQALEMGSRTLMMHNGEILFDFTGQERANLTVAGLLDMFAKVRQQELADDRLLLADP' A
#
# COMPACT_ATOMS: atom_id res chain seq x y z
N THR A 1 19.06 -1.44 8.79
CA THR A 1 18.38 -0.13 8.63
C THR A 1 17.34 0.12 9.70
N ASN A 2 16.38 -0.79 9.91
CA ASN A 2 15.31 -0.60 10.91
C ASN A 2 15.87 -0.38 12.33
N ASP A 3 16.92 -1.10 12.72
CA ASP A 3 17.57 -0.94 14.04
C ASP A 3 18.13 0.46 14.26
N ILE A 4 18.84 1.01 13.26
CA ILE A 4 19.42 2.36 13.32
C ILE A 4 18.29 3.38 13.50
N VAL A 5 17.24 3.26 12.67
CA VAL A 5 16.07 4.15 12.71
C VAL A 5 15.40 4.11 14.09
N GLY A 6 15.21 2.92 14.66
CA GLY A 6 14.61 2.74 15.98
C GLY A 6 15.48 3.29 17.11
N GLN A 7 16.80 3.07 17.07
CA GLN A 7 17.73 3.56 18.08
C GLN A 7 17.86 5.09 18.05
N THR A 8 17.84 5.69 16.86
CA THR A 8 18.08 7.13 16.65
C THR A 8 16.80 7.96 16.53
N HIS A 9 15.63 7.32 16.62
CA HIS A 9 14.31 7.96 16.51
C HIS A 9 14.14 8.78 15.23
N LEU A 10 14.68 8.30 14.12
CA LEU A 10 14.63 9.02 12.84
C LEU A 10 13.28 8.82 12.14
N THR A 11 12.60 9.91 11.78
CA THR A 11 11.46 9.83 10.87
C THR A 11 11.96 9.38 9.49
N THR A 12 11.50 8.21 9.04
CA THR A 12 11.98 7.57 7.82
C THR A 12 10.81 7.16 6.94
N LEU A 13 10.92 7.43 5.64
CA LEU A 13 10.01 6.92 4.62
C LEU A 13 10.78 5.97 3.70
N MET A 14 10.23 4.79 3.46
CA MET A 14 10.75 3.83 2.50
C MET A 14 9.73 3.66 1.36
N VAL A 15 10.22 3.70 0.13
CA VAL A 15 9.43 3.36 -1.06
C VAL A 15 9.92 2.01 -1.57
N THR A 16 9.01 1.05 -1.74
CA THR A 16 9.33 -0.27 -2.26
C THR A 16 8.21 -0.79 -3.15
N HIS A 17 8.56 -1.62 -4.13
CA HIS A 17 7.59 -2.41 -4.89
C HIS A 17 7.38 -3.82 -4.30
N ASN A 18 8.08 -4.15 -3.22
CA ASN A 18 8.01 -5.45 -2.56
C ASN A 18 7.05 -5.40 -1.36
N MET A 19 5.91 -6.07 -1.50
CA MET A 19 4.85 -6.08 -0.48
C MET A 19 5.29 -6.72 0.85
N LYS A 20 6.17 -7.72 0.80
CA LYS A 20 6.72 -8.35 2.01
C LYS A 20 7.55 -7.32 2.81
N GLN A 21 8.44 -6.60 2.13
CA GLN A 21 9.23 -5.54 2.77
C GLN A 21 8.35 -4.42 3.33
N ALA A 22 7.26 -4.06 2.64
CA ALA A 22 6.33 -3.03 3.10
C ALA A 22 5.62 -3.40 4.42
N LEU A 23 5.38 -4.69 4.67
CA LEU A 23 4.81 -5.20 5.92
C LEU A 23 5.84 -5.48 7.01
N GLU A 24 7.08 -5.84 6.65
CA GLU A 24 8.13 -6.16 7.62
C GLU A 24 8.84 -4.92 8.17
N MET A 25 8.91 -3.82 7.41
CA MET A 25 9.63 -2.62 7.81
C MET A 25 8.72 -1.44 8.15
N GLY A 26 9.10 -0.69 9.19
CA GLY A 26 8.37 0.49 9.65
C GLY A 26 7.14 0.17 10.50
N SER A 27 6.35 1.21 10.77
CA SER A 27 5.18 1.18 11.67
C SER A 27 3.85 1.46 10.96
N ARG A 28 3.91 1.90 9.70
CA ARG A 28 2.78 2.29 8.85
C ARG A 28 3.06 1.86 7.42
N THR A 29 2.03 1.43 6.70
CA THR A 29 2.14 1.04 5.29
C THR A 29 1.13 1.86 4.50
N LEU A 30 1.63 2.70 3.60
CA LEU A 30 0.81 3.43 2.63
C LEU A 30 0.88 2.71 1.29
N MET A 31 -0.27 2.35 0.75
CA MET A 31 -0.38 1.85 -0.62
C MET A 31 -0.87 2.98 -1.51
N MET A 32 -0.13 3.27 -2.57
CA MET A 32 -0.42 4.38 -3.47
C MET A 32 -0.67 3.89 -4.88
N HIS A 33 -1.59 4.56 -5.59
CA HIS A 33 -1.81 4.36 -7.01
C HIS A 33 -2.23 5.68 -7.67
N ASN A 34 -1.72 5.96 -8.88
CA ASN A 34 -2.02 7.17 -9.65
C ASN A 34 -1.92 8.50 -8.88
N GLY A 35 -0.97 8.59 -7.93
CA GLY A 35 -0.76 9.79 -7.11
C GLY A 35 -1.65 9.85 -5.86
N GLU A 36 -2.56 8.92 -5.68
CA GLU A 36 -3.48 8.84 -4.55
C GLU A 36 -3.07 7.78 -3.55
N ILE A 37 -3.45 7.97 -2.28
CA ILE A 37 -3.32 6.96 -1.23
C ILE A 37 -4.56 6.09 -1.27
N LEU A 38 -4.41 4.84 -1.71
CA LEU A 38 -5.49 3.86 -1.72
C LEU A 38 -5.75 3.31 -0.32
N PHE A 39 -4.68 3.00 0.40
CA PHE A 39 -4.76 2.42 1.74
C PHE A 39 -3.70 2.97 2.65
N ASP A 40 -4.06 3.04 3.93
CA ASP A 40 -3.21 3.49 5.01
C ASP A 40 -3.37 2.58 6.22
N PHE A 41 -2.39 1.71 6.42
CA PHE A 41 -2.42 0.70 7.46
C PHE A 41 -1.48 1.06 8.61
N THR A 42 -2.01 1.03 9.83
CA THR A 42 -1.24 1.29 11.05
C THR A 42 -1.58 0.27 12.15
N GLY A 43 -0.72 0.17 13.17
CA GLY A 43 -1.00 -0.57 14.39
C GLY A 43 -1.42 -2.03 14.15
N GLN A 44 -2.51 -2.44 14.81
CA GLN A 44 -2.98 -3.82 14.78
C GLN A 44 -3.52 -4.25 13.42
N GLU A 45 -4.13 -3.32 12.67
CA GLU A 45 -4.61 -3.59 11.31
C GLU A 45 -3.45 -4.02 10.43
N ARG A 46 -2.35 -3.25 10.45
CA ARG A 46 -1.11 -3.60 9.73
C ARG A 46 -0.51 -4.91 10.20
N ALA A 47 -0.50 -5.17 11.51
CA ALA A 47 0.06 -6.39 12.08
C ALA A 47 -0.68 -7.67 11.62
N ASN A 48 -1.97 -7.56 11.33
CA ASN A 48 -2.80 -8.67 10.86
C ASN A 48 -2.81 -8.82 9.33
N LEU A 49 -2.17 -7.91 8.58
CA LEU A 49 -2.13 -7.99 7.13
C LEU A 49 -1.15 -9.05 6.64
N THR A 50 -1.52 -9.68 5.53
CA THR A 50 -0.67 -10.62 4.81
C THR A 50 -0.39 -10.10 3.42
N VAL A 51 0.70 -10.58 2.81
CA VAL A 51 1.04 -10.25 1.42
C VAL A 51 -0.09 -10.64 0.46
N ALA A 52 -0.73 -11.79 0.68
CA ALA A 52 -1.87 -12.23 -0.13
C ALA A 52 -3.06 -11.27 0.00
N GLY A 53 -3.40 -10.85 1.22
CA GLY A 53 -4.47 -9.87 1.45
C GLY A 53 -4.20 -8.53 0.78
N LEU A 54 -2.96 -8.03 0.82
CA LEU A 54 -2.57 -6.82 0.10
C LEU A 54 -2.74 -6.95 -1.41
N LEU A 55 -2.35 -8.09 -1.99
CA LEU A 55 -2.50 -8.34 -3.42
C LEU A 55 -3.98 -8.40 -3.83
N ASP A 56 -4.82 -9.06 -3.05
CA ASP A 56 -6.26 -9.14 -3.30
C ASP A 56 -6.93 -7.76 -3.24
N MET A 57 -6.57 -6.93 -2.26
CA MET A 57 -7.07 -5.56 -2.16
C MET A 57 -6.62 -4.72 -3.36
N PHE A 58 -5.35 -4.81 -3.75
CA PHE A 58 -4.82 -4.07 -4.90
C PHE A 58 -5.49 -4.49 -6.22
N ALA A 59 -5.69 -5.80 -6.43
CA ALA A 59 -6.34 -6.31 -7.63
C ALA A 59 -7.79 -5.79 -7.78
N LYS A 60 -8.53 -5.67 -6.67
CA LYS A 60 -9.89 -5.11 -6.67
C LYS A 60 -9.93 -3.65 -7.09
N VAL A 61 -9.00 -2.83 -6.58
CA VAL A 61 -8.90 -1.41 -6.99
C VAL A 61 -8.61 -1.31 -8.49
N ARG A 62 -7.66 -2.10 -9.00
CA ARG A 62 -7.34 -2.12 -10.43
C ARG A 62 -8.52 -2.54 -11.31
N GLN A 63 -9.33 -3.50 -10.85
CA GLN A 63 -10.53 -3.91 -11.56
C GLN A 63 -11.60 -2.81 -11.61
N GLN A 64 -11.76 -2.05 -10.52
CA GLN A 64 -12.69 -0.93 -10.46
C GLN A 64 -12.27 0.20 -11.42
N GLU A 65 -11.00 0.61 -11.41
CA GLU A 65 -10.50 1.62 -12.37
C GLU A 65 -10.72 1.20 -13.82
N LEU A 66 -10.40 -0.06 -14.16
CA LEU A 66 -10.61 -0.57 -15.52
C LEU A 66 -12.09 -0.59 -15.92
N ALA A 67 -13.01 -0.76 -14.96
CA ALA A 67 -14.44 -0.71 -15.21
C ALA A 67 -14.91 0.74 -15.42
N ASP A 68 -14.43 1.67 -14.61
CA ASP A 68 -14.75 3.10 -14.69
C ASP A 68 -14.22 3.72 -15.99
N ASP A 69 -12.98 3.42 -16.39
CA ASP A 69 -12.40 3.87 -17.66
C ASP A 69 -13.21 3.38 -18.86
N ARG A 70 -13.70 2.13 -18.82
CA ARG A 70 -14.55 1.58 -19.89
C ARG A 70 -15.91 2.25 -19.96
N LEU A 71 -16.47 2.67 -18.83
CA LEU A 71 -17.74 3.41 -18.79
C LEU A 71 -17.56 4.81 -19.40
N LEU A 72 -16.49 5.52 -19.00
CA LEU A 72 -16.16 6.85 -19.53
C LEU A 72 -15.89 6.86 -21.04
N LEU A 73 -15.24 5.81 -21.56
CA LEU A 73 -14.95 5.66 -22.99
C LEU A 73 -16.15 5.17 -23.82
N ALA A 74 -17.24 4.75 -23.17
CA ALA A 74 -18.45 4.28 -23.84
C ALA A 74 -19.50 5.40 -24.06
N ASP A 75 -19.26 6.60 -23.55
CA ASP A 75 -20.08 7.79 -23.86
C ASP A 75 -19.63 8.43 -25.19
N PRO A 76 -20.55 8.69 -26.14
CA PRO A 76 -20.26 9.22 -27.48
C PRO A 76 -19.93 10.72 -27.53
#